data_AF-A0A810DRX3-F1
#
_entry.id   AF-A0A810DRX3-F1
#
_cell.length_a   1.000
_cell.length_b   1.000
_cell.length_c   1.000
_cell.angle_alpha   90.00
_cell.angle_beta   90.00
_cell.angle_gamma   90.00
#
_symmetry.space_group_name_H-M   'P 1'
#
loop_
_entity.id
_entity.type
_entity.pdbx_description
1 polymer ?
#
loop_
_entity_poly.entity_id
_entity_poly.type
_entity_poly.pdbx_seq_one_letter_code
_entity_poly.pdbx_strand_id
1 'polypeptide(L)'
;MSVQALFYTIFAHFKIEKNYALLNPMNIKQKKYCELFLLFVHNNYSRLDLSIQEIAESLNLAPAYLSQVIKKEIGVPPVQYLKDHRLQQARIVLKTSEKTVYEVAEEVGYSNVDSFSRAFKNKFGVSPTIFRSERKI
;
A
#
# COMPACT_ATOMS: atom_id res chain seq x y z
N MET A 1 -36.32 -11.15 -30.81
CA MET A 1 -35.86 -10.59 -29.52
C MET A 1 -34.94 -9.42 -29.82
N SER A 2 -35.35 -8.19 -29.51
CA SER A 2 -34.60 -7.00 -29.92
C SER A 2 -33.34 -6.84 -29.07
N VAL A 3 -32.24 -6.43 -29.70
CA VAL A 3 -30.92 -6.26 -29.08
C VAL A 3 -30.96 -5.35 -27.84
N GLN A 4 -31.92 -4.42 -27.77
CA GLN A 4 -32.16 -3.56 -26.60
C GLN A 4 -32.55 -4.31 -25.32
N ALA A 5 -33.31 -5.42 -25.41
CA ALA A 5 -33.69 -6.21 -24.25
C ALA A 5 -32.48 -6.95 -23.66
N LEU A 6 -31.58 -7.41 -24.52
CA LEU A 6 -30.35 -8.09 -24.12
C LEU A 6 -29.38 -7.12 -23.40
N PHE A 7 -29.26 -5.88 -23.90
CA PHE A 7 -28.49 -4.83 -23.23
C PHE A 7 -29.05 -4.52 -21.84
N TYR A 8 -30.37 -4.43 -21.68
CA TYR A 8 -30.96 -4.15 -20.36
C TYR A 8 -30.70 -5.27 -19.34
N THR A 9 -30.78 -6.54 -19.75
CA THR A 9 -30.43 -7.68 -18.88
C THR A 9 -28.94 -7.78 -18.57
N ILE A 10 -28.07 -7.51 -19.54
CA ILE A 10 -26.62 -7.52 -19.32
C ILE A 10 -26.21 -6.35 -18.42
N PHE A 11 -26.75 -5.14 -18.65
CA PHE A 11 -26.50 -4.00 -17.77
C PHE A 11 -27.14 -4.16 -16.39
N ALA A 12 -28.28 -4.83 -16.25
CA ALA A 12 -28.87 -5.15 -14.95
C ALA A 12 -28.02 -6.18 -14.19
N HIS A 13 -27.52 -7.23 -14.85
CA HIS A 13 -26.59 -8.18 -14.23
C HIS A 13 -25.25 -7.53 -13.86
N PHE A 14 -24.74 -6.60 -14.68
CA PHE A 14 -23.51 -5.87 -14.38
C PHE A 14 -23.68 -4.80 -13.30
N LYS A 15 -24.88 -4.21 -13.14
CA LYS A 15 -25.18 -3.23 -12.08
C LYS A 15 -25.49 -3.86 -10.72
N ILE A 16 -25.91 -5.12 -10.66
CA ILE A 16 -26.45 -5.71 -9.42
C ILE A 16 -25.38 -6.29 -8.48
N GLU A 17 -24.18 -6.63 -8.94
CA GLU A 17 -23.18 -7.24 -8.05
C GLU A 17 -22.15 -6.28 -7.40
N LYS A 18 -22.04 -5.00 -7.80
CA LYS A 18 -21.02 -4.11 -7.21
C LYS A 18 -21.41 -2.66 -6.87
N ASN A 19 -22.67 -2.25 -6.99
CA ASN A 19 -22.97 -0.80 -6.96
C ASN A 19 -24.24 -0.32 -6.25
N TYR A 20 -24.59 -0.93 -5.11
CA TYR A 20 -25.47 -0.29 -4.12
C TYR A 20 -24.75 0.13 -2.83
N ALA A 21 -23.52 -0.35 -2.60
CA ALA A 21 -22.71 0.03 -1.44
C ALA A 21 -21.96 1.38 -1.61
N LEU A 22 -21.78 1.87 -2.85
CA LEU A 22 -21.10 3.14 -3.13
C LEU A 22 -21.96 4.39 -2.89
N LEU A 23 -23.28 4.23 -2.76
CA LEU A 23 -24.23 5.31 -2.48
C LEU A 23 -24.58 5.44 -0.99
N ASN A 24 -23.79 4.82 -0.11
CA ASN A 24 -23.89 5.06 1.32
C ASN A 24 -22.96 6.24 1.70
N PRO A 25 -23.45 7.34 2.31
CA PRO A 25 -22.60 8.45 2.76
C PRO A 25 -21.47 8.00 3.70
N MET A 26 -21.63 6.86 4.38
CA MET A 26 -20.60 6.21 5.19
C MET A 26 -19.40 5.69 4.36
N ASN A 27 -19.57 5.43 3.06
CA ASN A 27 -18.53 4.99 2.13
C ASN A 27 -17.63 6.17 1.68
N ILE A 28 -18.19 7.37 1.49
CA ILE A 28 -17.44 8.55 1.04
C ILE A 28 -16.37 8.95 2.07
N LYS A 29 -16.72 8.95 3.36
CA LYS A 29 -15.79 9.29 4.44
C LYS A 29 -14.66 8.25 4.56
N GLN A 30 -14.99 6.96 4.44
CA GLN A 30 -14.01 5.87 4.49
C GLN A 30 -13.03 5.95 3.31
N LYS A 31 -13.53 6.17 2.09
CA LYS A 31 -12.70 6.42 0.91
C LYS A 31 -11.75 7.61 1.09
N LYS A 32 -12.27 8.74 1.59
CA LYS A 32 -11.45 9.92 1.88
C LYS A 32 -10.33 9.60 2.88
N TYR A 33 -10.61 8.82 3.94
CA TYR A 33 -9.55 8.39 4.87
C TYR A 33 -8.52 7.48 4.23
N CYS A 34 -8.91 6.60 3.33
CA CYS A 34 -7.97 5.81 2.54
C CYS A 34 -7.09 6.69 1.66
N GLU A 35 -7.66 7.63 0.92
CA GLU A 35 -6.90 8.57 0.08
C GLU A 35 -5.89 9.37 0.90
N LEU A 36 -6.31 9.90 2.05
CA LEU A 36 -5.43 10.66 2.94
C LEU A 36 -4.33 9.78 3.55
N PHE A 37 -4.65 8.55 3.96
CA PHE A 37 -3.66 7.59 4.44
C PHE A 37 -2.62 7.26 3.35
N LEU A 38 -3.07 6.98 2.12
CA LEU A 38 -2.22 6.66 0.99
C LEU A 38 -1.27 7.82 0.68
N LEU A 39 -1.81 9.04 0.63
CA LEU A 39 -1.04 10.27 0.41
C LEU A 39 0.00 10.47 1.53
N PHE A 40 -0.41 10.29 2.79
CA PHE A 40 0.49 10.44 3.93
C PHE A 40 1.65 9.43 3.83
N VAL A 41 1.36 8.15 3.58
CA VAL A 41 2.39 7.12 3.42
C VAL A 41 3.33 7.46 2.27
N HIS A 42 2.80 7.80 1.09
CA HIS A 42 3.63 8.10 -0.08
C HIS A 42 4.59 9.28 0.15
N ASN A 43 4.16 10.28 0.93
CA ASN A 43 4.99 11.44 1.22
C ASN A 43 5.96 11.25 2.38
N ASN A 44 5.74 10.25 3.26
CA ASN A 44 6.46 10.13 4.52
C ASN A 44 7.11 8.76 4.76
N TYR A 45 6.95 7.78 3.85
CA TYR A 45 7.36 6.40 4.11
C TYR A 45 8.82 6.24 4.53
N SER A 46 9.72 7.11 4.05
CA SER A 46 11.16 7.06 4.34
C SER A 46 11.51 7.44 5.79
N ARG A 47 10.59 8.04 6.53
CA ARG A 47 10.80 8.40 7.93
C ARG A 47 10.97 7.16 8.81
N LEU A 48 12.07 7.09 9.56
CA LEU A 48 12.42 5.96 10.43
C LEU A 48 11.45 5.78 11.60
N ASP A 49 10.86 6.88 12.07
CA ASP A 49 9.96 6.97 13.22
C ASP A 49 8.47 6.87 12.85
N LEU A 50 8.14 6.85 11.55
CA LEU A 50 6.75 6.84 11.10
C LEU A 50 5.99 5.62 11.62
N SER A 51 4.93 5.89 12.37
CA SER A 51 4.06 4.88 12.95
C SER A 51 2.62 5.04 12.46
N ILE A 52 1.83 3.96 12.50
CA ILE A 52 0.40 4.02 12.17
C ILE A 52 -0.36 4.89 13.18
N GLN A 53 0.14 4.97 14.42
CA GLN A 53 -0.38 5.86 15.44
C GLN A 53 -0.34 7.31 14.97
N GLU A 54 0.83 7.76 14.53
CA GLU A 54 1.04 9.13 14.06
C GLU A 54 0.18 9.45 12.83
N ILE A 55 0.07 8.51 11.88
CA ILE A 55 -0.79 8.70 10.71
C ILE A 55 -2.24 8.84 11.15
N ALA A 56 -2.73 8.00 12.07
CA ALA A 56 -4.09 8.11 12.58
C ALA A 56 -4.35 9.45 13.28
N GLU A 57 -3.43 9.89 14.13
CA GLU A 57 -3.50 11.17 14.84
C GLU A 57 -3.52 12.36 13.88
N SER A 58 -2.68 12.36 12.85
CA SER A 58 -2.67 13.41 11.81
C SER A 58 -4.00 13.53 11.04
N LEU A 59 -4.77 12.43 11.00
CA LEU A 59 -6.08 12.36 10.36
C LEU A 59 -7.24 12.58 11.35
N ASN A 60 -6.93 12.90 12.62
CA ASN A 60 -7.88 13.00 13.73
C ASN A 60 -8.71 11.72 13.92
N LEU A 61 -8.04 10.56 13.85
CA LEU A 61 -8.63 9.24 13.97
C LEU A 61 -8.04 8.44 15.13
N ALA A 62 -8.88 7.59 15.72
CA ALA A 62 -8.37 6.51 16.55
C ALA A 62 -7.60 5.49 15.68
N PRO A 63 -6.43 4.99 16.12
CA PRO A 63 -5.59 4.05 15.36
C PRO A 63 -6.32 2.75 14.98
N ALA A 64 -7.16 2.25 15.89
CA ALA A 64 -7.98 1.07 15.64
C ALA A 64 -8.99 1.32 14.50
N TYR A 65 -9.60 2.50 14.47
CA TYR A 65 -10.53 2.88 13.42
C TYR A 65 -9.83 3.04 12.07
N LEU A 66 -8.67 3.71 12.02
CA LEU A 66 -7.86 3.77 10.79
C LEU A 66 -7.53 2.36 10.30
N SER A 67 -7.06 1.48 11.19
CA SER A 67 -6.71 0.10 10.82
C SER A 67 -7.89 -0.67 10.25
N GLN A 68 -9.08 -0.51 10.82
CA GLN A 68 -10.31 -1.12 10.31
C GLN A 68 -10.67 -0.58 8.92
N VAL A 69 -10.65 0.73 8.74
CA VAL A 69 -10.98 1.38 7.45
C VAL A 69 -10.00 0.93 6.37
N ILE A 70 -8.70 1.00 6.63
CA ILE A 70 -7.67 0.60 5.66
C ILE A 70 -7.77 -0.88 5.32
N LYS A 71 -7.93 -1.77 6.31
CA LYS A 71 -8.08 -3.20 6.04
C LYS A 71 -9.32 -3.50 5.20
N LYS A 72 -10.43 -2.80 5.46
CA LYS A 72 -11.69 -3.00 4.72
C LYS A 72 -11.59 -2.54 3.27
N GLU A 73 -11.02 -1.36 3.03
CA GLU A 73 -11.01 -0.74 1.70
C GLU A 73 -9.80 -1.17 0.85
N ILE A 74 -8.63 -1.39 1.45
CA ILE A 74 -7.38 -1.76 0.75
C ILE A 74 -7.13 -3.28 0.81
N GLY A 75 -7.78 -3.99 1.73
CA GLY A 75 -7.64 -5.44 1.89
C GLY A 75 -6.44 -5.90 2.74
N VAL A 76 -5.57 -4.97 3.15
CA VAL A 76 -4.40 -5.25 4.00
C VAL A 76 -4.33 -4.30 5.19
N PRO A 77 -3.76 -4.72 6.33
CA PRO A 77 -3.52 -3.82 7.47
C PRO A 77 -2.60 -2.64 7.09
N PRO A 78 -2.78 -1.45 7.69
CA PRO A 78 -1.98 -0.26 7.35
C PRO A 78 -0.47 -0.45 7.59
N VAL A 79 -0.07 -1.17 8.65
CA VAL A 79 1.34 -1.52 8.91
C VAL A 79 1.91 -2.32 7.73
N GLN A 80 1.15 -3.29 7.23
CA GLN A 80 1.58 -4.12 6.10
C GLN A 80 1.65 -3.32 4.81
N TYR A 81 0.71 -2.40 4.59
CA TYR A 81 0.75 -1.48 3.44
C TYR A 81 2.01 -0.60 3.45
N LEU A 82 2.32 0.04 4.59
CA LEU A 82 3.54 0.85 4.73
C LEU A 82 4.80 0.01 4.46
N LYS A 83 4.88 -1.17 5.07
CA LYS A 83 6.00 -2.10 4.88
C LYS A 83 6.17 -2.47 3.40
N ASP A 84 5.09 -2.83 2.73
CA ASP A 84 5.11 -3.19 1.31
C ASP A 84 5.52 -2.01 0.43
N HIS A 85 5.02 -0.81 0.72
CA HIS A 85 5.40 0.39 -0.01
C HIS A 85 6.90 0.67 0.11
N ARG A 86 7.46 0.63 1.34
CA ARG A 86 8.92 0.78 1.58
C ARG A 86 9.74 -0.23 0.78
N LEU A 87 9.32 -1.50 0.78
CA LEU A 87 10.03 -2.56 0.05
C LEU A 87 9.95 -2.38 -1.48
N GLN A 88 8.82 -1.89 -2.00
CA GLN A 88 8.70 -1.55 -3.42
C GLN A 88 9.63 -0.40 -3.81
N GLN A 89 9.73 0.64 -2.99
CA GLN A 89 10.67 1.74 -3.22
C GLN A 89 12.13 1.24 -3.16
N ALA A 90 12.44 0.36 -2.20
CA ALA A 90 13.78 -0.24 -2.10
C ALA A 90 14.14 -1.01 -3.38
N ARG A 91 13.17 -1.74 -3.95
CA ARG A 91 13.35 -2.46 -5.21
C ARG A 91 13.70 -1.52 -6.38
N ILE A 92 13.11 -0.33 -6.41
CA ILE A 92 13.41 0.71 -7.39
C ILE A 92 14.83 1.23 -7.17
N VAL A 93 15.17 1.66 -5.95
CA VAL A 93 16.51 2.20 -5.63
C VAL A 93 17.62 1.18 -5.88
N LEU A 94 17.41 -0.09 -5.55
CA LEU A 94 18.36 -1.18 -5.86
C LEU A 94 18.60 -1.33 -7.37
N LYS A 95 17.58 -1.04 -8.20
CA LYS A 95 17.64 -1.12 -9.65
C LYS A 95 18.18 0.14 -10.33
N THR A 96 18.16 1.29 -9.68
CA THR A 96 18.45 2.57 -10.35
C THR A 96 19.65 3.32 -9.78
N SER A 97 20.21 2.89 -8.64
CA SER A 97 21.34 3.54 -7.98
C SER A 97 22.46 2.55 -7.66
N GLU A 98 23.63 3.05 -7.24
CA GLU A 98 24.75 2.24 -6.72
C GLU A 98 24.84 2.25 -5.18
N LYS A 99 23.80 2.73 -4.49
CA LYS A 99 23.74 2.75 -3.02
C LYS A 99 23.92 1.36 -2.42
N THR A 100 24.67 1.27 -1.33
CA THR A 100 24.80 0.04 -0.56
C THR A 100 23.45 -0.43 -0.01
N VAL A 101 23.34 -1.71 0.31
CA VAL A 101 22.10 -2.27 0.90
C VAL A 101 21.72 -1.56 2.20
N TYR A 102 22.72 -1.11 2.97
CA TYR A 102 22.52 -0.31 4.18
C TYR A 102 21.90 1.05 3.87
N GLU A 103 22.47 1.82 2.94
CA GLU A 103 21.94 3.13 2.56
C GLU A 103 20.52 3.04 1.98
N VAL A 104 20.23 1.98 1.21
CA VAL A 104 18.86 1.73 0.72
C VAL A 104 17.90 1.47 1.87
N ALA A 105 18.31 0.71 2.88
CA ALA A 105 17.47 0.44 4.04
C ALA A 105 17.11 1.74 4.78
N GLU A 106 18.10 2.60 5.05
CA GLU A 106 17.87 3.90 5.70
C GLU A 106 16.95 4.80 4.85
N GLU A 107 17.23 4.92 3.54
CA GLU A 107 16.46 5.76 2.62
C GLU A 107 14.99 5.37 2.52
N VAL A 108 14.68 4.08 2.66
CA VAL A 108 13.30 3.59 2.61
C VAL A 108 12.66 3.41 3.99
N GLY A 109 13.28 3.94 5.04
CA GLY A 109 12.69 3.99 6.37
C GLY A 109 12.85 2.72 7.21
N TYR A 110 13.96 1.99 7.03
CA TYR A 110 14.38 0.92 7.94
C TYR A 110 15.63 1.33 8.72
N SER A 111 15.52 1.33 10.05
CA SER A 111 16.65 1.62 10.96
C SER A 111 17.62 0.44 11.13
N ASN A 112 17.23 -0.75 10.70
CA ASN A 112 18.03 -1.96 10.84
C ASN A 112 18.07 -2.75 9.52
N VAL A 113 19.27 -2.86 8.95
CA VAL A 113 19.52 -3.49 7.65
C VAL A 113 19.21 -4.99 7.63
N ASP A 114 19.36 -5.70 8.74
CA ASP A 114 19.03 -7.13 8.83
C ASP A 114 17.52 -7.36 8.76
N SER A 115 16.76 -6.50 9.43
CA SER A 115 15.29 -6.51 9.41
C SER A 115 14.77 -6.14 8.03
N PHE A 116 15.37 -5.14 7.39
CA PHE A 116 15.11 -4.83 5.98
C PHE A 116 15.39 -6.03 5.07
N SER A 117 16.58 -6.63 5.16
CA SER A 117 16.99 -7.73 4.28
C SER A 117 16.10 -8.95 4.41
N ARG A 118 15.70 -9.31 5.65
CA ARG A 118 14.71 -10.38 5.90
C ARG A 118 13.35 -10.04 5.31
N ALA A 119 12.86 -8.82 5.53
CA ALA A 119 11.58 -8.37 4.99
C ALA A 119 11.56 -8.36 3.45
N PHE A 120 12.65 -7.90 2.83
CA PHE A 120 12.82 -7.88 1.39
C PHE A 120 12.84 -9.29 0.80
N LYS A 121 13.66 -10.19 1.38
CA LYS A 121 13.70 -11.60 0.96
C LYS A 121 12.34 -12.29 1.09
N ASN A 122 11.63 -12.05 2.19
CA ASN A 122 10.29 -12.63 2.39
C ASN A 122 9.29 -12.12 1.35
N LYS A 123 9.43 -10.87 0.87
CA LYS A 123 8.53 -10.28 -0.12
C LYS A 123 8.86 -10.68 -1.55
N PHE A 124 10.14 -10.77 -1.90
CA PHE A 124 10.60 -10.90 -3.29
C PHE A 124 11.34 -12.22 -3.59
N GLY A 125 11.52 -13.10 -2.61
CA GLY A 125 12.13 -14.42 -2.76
C GLY A 125 13.67 -14.43 -2.67
N VAL A 126 14.33 -13.31 -2.97
CA VAL A 126 15.79 -13.17 -2.97
C VAL A 126 16.26 -12.02 -2.07
N SER A 127 17.50 -12.07 -1.59
CA SER A 127 18.05 -10.99 -0.76
C SER A 127 18.30 -9.71 -1.58
N PRO A 128 18.35 -8.52 -0.96
CA PRO A 128 18.68 -7.28 -1.66
C PRO A 128 19.99 -7.35 -2.45
N THR A 129 21.01 -8.00 -1.88
CA THR A 129 22.33 -8.17 -2.52
C THR A 129 22.24 -9.01 -3.79
N ILE A 130 21.53 -10.14 -3.72
CA ILE A 130 21.33 -11.03 -4.88
C ILE A 130 20.52 -10.28 -5.95
N PHE A 131 19.41 -9.66 -5.55
CA PHE A 131 18.56 -8.88 -6.45
C PHE A 131 19.33 -7.78 -7.21
N ARG A 132 20.29 -7.12 -6.55
CA ARG A 132 21.16 -6.13 -7.19
C ARG A 132 22.13 -6.76 -8.20
N SER A 133 22.70 -7.93 -7.89
CA SER A 133 23.64 -8.60 -8.80
C SER A 133 22.99 -9.02 -10.12
N GLU A 134 21.71 -9.40 -10.09
CA GLU A 134 20.91 -9.76 -11.27
C GLU A 134 20.65 -8.59 -12.23
N ARG A 135 20.87 -7.33 -11.80
CA ARG A 135 20.81 -6.15 -12.68
C ARG A 135 21.92 -6.14 -13.73
N LYS A 136 23.05 -6.80 -13.46
CA LYS A 136 24.28 -6.67 -14.26
C LYS A 136 24.39 -7.65 -15.44
N ILE A 137 23.28 -8.21 -15.91
CA ILE A 137 23.21 -9.08 -17.11
C ILE A 137 22.61 -8.30 -18.26
#